data_AF-A0A016SJR9-F1
#
_entry.id   AF-A0A016SJR9-F1
#
_cell.length_a   1.000
_cell.length_b   1.000
_cell.length_c   1.000
_cell.angle_alpha   90.00
_cell.angle_beta   90.00
_cell.angle_gamma   90.00
#
_symmetry.space_group_name_H-M   'P 1'
#
loop_
_entity.id
_entity.type
_entity.pdbx_description
1 polymer ?
#
loop_
_entity_poly.entity_id
_entity_poly.type
_entity_poly.pdbx_seq_one_letter_code
_entity_poly.pdbx_strand_id
1 'polypeptide(L)'
;MFFERIPALAVRSLRVLFEAAERPPPKCPQCALKAFLPLVLVLIGKSEEMMQEASGPGDPVLLQSRSLAEAAREIAPKAAAQQLKLLDTVDLAHELGSTLLPVSIKFAEPYAFLEEIVKLNGNYKQGKKCAKLAVLLGVDTPVATALSLCALSALIEHDERYLGKYIHEVIAKGRDLPVVHELCIRIMESSFVPEIMDEIYACALLNAPHDKLLETLDLVQNHRAARKRRDHDKPEINDRLVIDPIYARPRTSQHISRPDNDACLILRECSDIPTNELATLLTNVSSSLALCMAMSEDDCGQWTKNDYLIKYEQALRFLEPQLSEYLVENVPPSVLISHTTMSDMNATVLDRISHYGCDRERFVEDPEYRKETIIGLAMTEDEVMYADAIQLAADFKLNDWPVHFASLENALTSMSIPEAKAILKSRGHLSRLRSEPERLHKQLRASVGPLITTNEQFIAYLSLFAEGQPERAALPVLKRILEKKRDVNAVKLFTNANYLRDVIVNIPDRIILSLVDGLLAMPVGTEACEAAAKILLDGNDMRPAANPAVIFALLGKDETNFIDLIASKSLSDELIYLERATLMLEAMPNVDNKLVEAVRGRLAMLQTPVEDRSSSTPEPFEQQDSMVFHRRRR
;
A
#
# COMPACT_ATOMS: atom_id res chain seq x y z
N MET A 1 -26.86 -110.77 2.51
CA MET A 1 -26.82 -109.76 3.59
C MET A 1 -25.61 -108.82 3.51
N PHE A 2 -25.29 -108.26 2.34
CA PHE A 2 -24.31 -107.15 2.20
C PHE A 2 -24.71 -106.16 1.07
N PHE A 3 -25.96 -106.27 0.58
CA PHE A 3 -26.59 -105.31 -0.33
C PHE A 3 -27.41 -104.24 0.43
N GLU A 4 -27.53 -104.34 1.75
CA GLU A 4 -28.24 -103.38 2.60
C GLU A 4 -27.35 -102.25 3.16
N ARG A 5 -26.03 -102.30 2.94
CA ARG A 5 -25.07 -101.26 3.38
C ARG A 5 -24.54 -100.38 2.25
N ILE A 6 -25.05 -100.54 1.03
CA ILE A 6 -24.88 -99.57 -0.04
C ILE A 6 -26.18 -98.75 -0.06
N PRO A 7 -26.14 -97.41 0.08
CA PRO A 7 -27.36 -96.60 0.06
C PRO A 7 -28.21 -96.96 -1.16
N ALA A 8 -29.52 -97.08 -1.02
CA ALA A 8 -30.43 -97.44 -2.13
C ALA A 8 -30.24 -96.53 -3.37
N LEU A 9 -29.77 -95.30 -3.16
CA LEU A 9 -29.33 -94.36 -4.20
C LEU A 9 -28.11 -94.87 -5.00
N ALA A 10 -27.09 -95.42 -4.35
CA ALA A 10 -25.90 -95.96 -5.04
C ALA A 10 -26.22 -97.20 -5.89
N VAL A 11 -27.18 -98.04 -5.49
CA VAL A 11 -27.66 -99.17 -6.32
C VAL A 11 -28.40 -98.69 -7.58
N ARG A 12 -29.13 -97.58 -7.49
CA ARG A 12 -29.80 -96.94 -8.63
C ARG A 12 -28.80 -96.31 -9.59
N SER A 13 -27.81 -95.57 -9.08
CA SER A 13 -26.72 -95.01 -9.87
C SER A 13 -25.87 -96.10 -10.54
N LEU A 14 -25.65 -97.22 -9.84
CA LEU A 14 -24.95 -98.40 -10.38
C LEU A 14 -25.69 -99.06 -11.55
N ARG A 15 -27.03 -99.03 -11.58
CA ARG A 15 -27.82 -99.60 -12.68
C ARG A 15 -27.72 -98.73 -13.94
N VAL A 16 -27.78 -97.41 -13.77
CA VAL A 16 -27.54 -96.42 -14.84
C VAL A 16 -26.13 -96.54 -15.42
N LEU A 17 -25.13 -96.76 -14.55
CA LEU A 17 -23.73 -97.02 -14.91
C LEU A 17 -23.52 -98.25 -15.80
N PHE A 18 -24.31 -99.31 -15.64
CA PHE A 18 -24.23 -100.52 -16.47
C PHE A 18 -25.00 -100.40 -17.79
N GLU A 19 -26.15 -99.71 -17.78
CA GLU A 19 -26.92 -99.42 -19.00
C GLU A 19 -26.19 -98.46 -19.93
N ALA A 20 -25.51 -97.43 -19.39
CA ALA A 20 -24.75 -96.47 -20.17
C ALA A 20 -23.42 -97.02 -20.74
N ALA A 21 -22.89 -98.12 -20.19
CA ALA A 21 -21.60 -98.69 -20.58
C ALA A 21 -21.68 -100.07 -21.27
N GLU A 22 -22.89 -100.54 -21.59
CA GLU A 22 -23.15 -101.82 -22.28
C GLU A 22 -22.42 -103.04 -21.66
N ARG A 23 -22.37 -103.16 -20.32
CA ARG A 23 -21.64 -104.25 -19.63
C ARG A 23 -22.48 -104.99 -18.58
N PRO A 24 -22.19 -106.28 -18.28
CA PRO A 24 -22.91 -107.05 -17.25
C PRO A 24 -22.41 -106.74 -15.81
N PRO A 25 -23.27 -106.85 -14.78
CA PRO A 25 -22.94 -106.49 -13.38
C PRO A 25 -21.99 -107.49 -12.67
N PRO A 26 -21.14 -107.04 -11.72
CA PRO A 26 -20.06 -107.82 -11.12
C PRO A 26 -20.54 -108.67 -9.92
N LYS A 27 -19.87 -109.80 -9.68
CA LYS A 27 -20.30 -110.84 -8.72
C LYS A 27 -19.75 -110.72 -7.27
N CYS A 28 -18.91 -109.72 -6.94
CA CYS A 28 -18.31 -109.56 -5.58
C CYS A 28 -17.94 -108.10 -5.24
N PRO A 29 -18.17 -107.59 -4.00
CA PRO A 29 -18.03 -106.17 -3.62
C PRO A 29 -16.61 -105.56 -3.69
N GLN A 30 -15.54 -106.31 -3.33
CA GLN A 30 -14.16 -105.80 -3.47
C GLN A 30 -13.68 -105.78 -4.92
N CYS A 31 -14.15 -106.72 -5.74
CA CYS A 31 -13.96 -106.70 -7.19
C CYS A 31 -14.79 -105.57 -7.84
N ALA A 32 -15.95 -105.25 -7.26
CA ALA A 32 -16.81 -104.17 -7.73
C ALA A 32 -16.11 -102.82 -7.60
N LEU A 33 -15.59 -102.44 -6.43
CA LEU A 33 -14.93 -101.13 -6.24
C LEU A 33 -13.71 -100.90 -7.18
N LYS A 34 -12.89 -101.95 -7.41
CA LYS A 34 -11.77 -101.92 -8.38
C LYS A 34 -12.22 -101.96 -9.85
N ALA A 35 -13.35 -102.60 -10.17
CA ALA A 35 -13.94 -102.59 -11.51
C ALA A 35 -14.71 -101.29 -11.81
N PHE A 36 -15.17 -100.58 -10.77
CA PHE A 36 -15.93 -99.33 -10.88
C PHE A 36 -15.04 -98.11 -11.12
N LEU A 37 -13.79 -98.08 -10.64
CA LEU A 37 -12.89 -96.95 -10.90
C LEU A 37 -12.68 -96.68 -12.41
N PRO A 38 -12.35 -97.68 -13.25
CA PRO A 38 -12.26 -97.49 -14.70
C PRO A 38 -13.59 -97.08 -15.34
N LEU A 39 -14.72 -97.63 -14.87
CA LEU A 39 -16.05 -97.33 -15.39
C LEU A 39 -16.45 -95.87 -15.13
N VAL A 40 -16.11 -95.34 -13.95
CA VAL A 40 -16.40 -93.95 -13.58
C VAL A 40 -15.46 -92.98 -14.31
N LEU A 41 -14.20 -93.35 -14.54
CA LEU A 41 -13.32 -92.58 -15.43
C LEU A 41 -13.85 -92.56 -16.87
N VAL A 42 -14.45 -93.65 -17.35
CA VAL A 42 -15.15 -93.69 -18.65
C VAL A 42 -16.39 -92.80 -18.65
N LEU A 43 -17.19 -92.76 -17.57
CA LEU A 43 -18.33 -91.84 -17.49
C LEU A 43 -17.92 -90.37 -17.51
N ILE A 44 -16.87 -90.01 -16.78
CA ILE A 44 -16.33 -88.64 -16.77
C ILE A 44 -15.76 -88.32 -18.16
N GLY A 45 -14.99 -89.23 -18.77
CA GLY A 45 -14.49 -89.06 -20.13
C GLY A 45 -15.60 -88.90 -21.16
N LYS A 46 -16.68 -89.69 -21.07
CA LYS A 46 -17.84 -89.59 -21.96
C LYS A 46 -18.63 -88.31 -21.72
N SER A 47 -18.82 -87.91 -20.45
CA SER A 47 -19.42 -86.61 -20.10
C SER A 47 -18.62 -85.46 -20.73
N GLU A 48 -17.29 -85.54 -20.67
CA GLU A 48 -16.39 -84.55 -21.23
C GLU A 48 -16.43 -84.50 -22.77
N GLU A 49 -16.40 -85.65 -23.44
CA GLU A 49 -16.59 -85.76 -24.90
C GLU A 49 -17.92 -85.13 -25.34
N MET A 50 -19.02 -85.50 -24.67
CA MET A 50 -20.35 -85.00 -25.01
C MET A 50 -20.46 -83.48 -24.86
N MET A 51 -19.88 -82.91 -23.80
CA MET A 51 -19.81 -81.47 -23.67
C MET A 51 -18.99 -80.82 -24.79
N GLN A 52 -17.90 -81.45 -25.25
CA GLN A 52 -17.11 -80.92 -26.37
C GLN A 52 -17.84 -81.00 -27.73
N GLU A 53 -18.72 -81.98 -27.90
CA GLU A 53 -19.55 -82.16 -29.10
C GLU A 53 -20.77 -81.21 -29.16
N ALA A 54 -21.13 -80.60 -28.03
CA ALA A 54 -22.30 -79.75 -27.94
C ALA A 54 -22.17 -78.49 -28.82
N SER A 55 -23.21 -78.21 -29.61
CA SER A 55 -23.23 -77.14 -30.61
C SER A 55 -23.71 -75.79 -30.06
N GLY A 56 -24.13 -75.72 -28.80
CA GLY A 56 -24.57 -74.47 -28.16
C GLY A 56 -25.32 -74.66 -26.83
N PRO A 57 -25.82 -73.57 -26.23
CA PRO A 57 -26.43 -73.56 -24.89
C PRO A 57 -27.70 -74.39 -24.73
N GLY A 58 -28.45 -74.62 -25.82
CA GLY A 58 -29.69 -75.39 -25.82
C GLY A 58 -29.53 -76.85 -26.25
N ASP A 59 -28.30 -77.33 -26.42
CA ASP A 59 -28.04 -78.67 -26.94
C ASP A 59 -28.42 -79.73 -25.89
N PRO A 60 -29.34 -80.69 -26.20
CA PRO A 60 -29.70 -81.76 -25.27
C PRO A 60 -28.49 -82.61 -24.84
N VAL A 61 -27.40 -82.61 -25.61
CA VAL A 61 -26.15 -83.30 -25.27
C VAL A 61 -25.53 -82.75 -23.97
N LEU A 62 -25.72 -81.46 -23.63
CA LEU A 62 -25.24 -80.89 -22.36
C LEU A 62 -25.98 -81.45 -21.15
N LEU A 63 -27.29 -81.66 -21.25
CA LEU A 63 -28.09 -82.30 -20.19
C LEU A 63 -27.64 -83.75 -19.97
N GLN A 64 -27.35 -84.46 -21.06
CA GLN A 64 -26.82 -85.81 -20.98
C GLN A 64 -25.42 -85.82 -20.35
N SER A 65 -24.53 -84.91 -20.77
CA SER A 65 -23.21 -84.73 -20.16
C SER A 65 -23.29 -84.49 -18.64
N ARG A 66 -24.20 -83.61 -18.18
CA ARG A 66 -24.45 -83.35 -16.75
C ARG A 66 -24.95 -84.58 -16.01
N SER A 67 -25.90 -85.32 -16.57
CA SER A 67 -26.43 -86.54 -15.95
C SER A 67 -25.35 -87.61 -15.71
N LEU A 68 -24.39 -87.73 -16.63
CA LEU A 68 -23.25 -88.65 -16.49
C LEU A 68 -22.29 -88.19 -15.38
N ALA A 69 -22.01 -86.90 -15.29
CA ALA A 69 -21.18 -86.33 -14.22
C ALA A 69 -21.85 -86.45 -12.84
N GLU A 70 -23.16 -86.25 -12.74
CA GLU A 70 -23.92 -86.43 -11.49
C GLU A 70 -23.94 -87.89 -11.03
N ALA A 71 -24.11 -88.84 -11.95
CA ALA A 71 -24.05 -90.27 -11.64
C ALA A 71 -22.68 -90.69 -11.09
N ALA A 72 -21.60 -90.00 -11.49
CA ALA A 72 -20.24 -90.22 -11.01
C ALA A 72 -19.94 -89.62 -9.62
N ARG A 73 -20.82 -88.75 -9.08
CA ARG A 73 -20.56 -87.97 -7.84
C ARG A 73 -20.31 -88.81 -6.60
N GLU A 74 -21.06 -89.90 -6.43
CA GLU A 74 -20.96 -90.77 -5.24
C GLU A 74 -19.70 -91.65 -5.26
N ILE A 75 -19.06 -91.84 -6.42
CA ILE A 75 -17.96 -92.79 -6.61
C ILE A 75 -16.62 -92.07 -6.86
N ALA A 76 -16.61 -91.02 -7.68
CA ALA A 76 -15.44 -90.18 -7.95
C ALA A 76 -15.76 -88.70 -7.67
N PRO A 77 -15.97 -88.32 -6.40
CA PRO A 77 -16.49 -87.00 -6.04
C PRO A 77 -15.61 -85.85 -6.54
N LYS A 78 -14.28 -86.02 -6.57
CA LYS A 78 -13.34 -84.98 -7.05
C LYS A 78 -13.44 -84.75 -8.56
N ALA A 79 -13.40 -85.82 -9.36
CA ALA A 79 -13.47 -85.73 -10.82
C ALA A 79 -14.87 -85.30 -11.29
N ALA A 80 -15.92 -85.83 -10.66
CA ALA A 80 -17.28 -85.40 -10.89
C ALA A 80 -17.49 -83.91 -10.53
N ALA A 81 -16.95 -83.45 -9.40
CA ALA A 81 -17.02 -82.03 -9.03
C ALA A 81 -16.29 -81.13 -10.03
N GLN A 82 -15.14 -81.55 -10.58
CA GLN A 82 -14.42 -80.80 -11.62
C GLN A 82 -15.22 -80.71 -12.92
N GLN A 83 -15.81 -81.83 -13.36
CA GLN A 83 -16.63 -81.85 -14.58
C GLN A 83 -17.93 -81.07 -14.41
N LEU A 84 -18.60 -81.18 -13.26
CA LEU A 84 -19.78 -80.38 -12.93
C LEU A 84 -19.44 -78.89 -12.82
N LYS A 85 -18.28 -78.54 -12.23
CA LYS A 85 -17.79 -77.16 -12.20
C LYS A 85 -17.64 -76.59 -13.60
N LEU A 86 -17.08 -77.37 -14.53
CA LEU A 86 -16.92 -76.96 -15.93
C LEU A 86 -18.26 -76.77 -16.64
N LEU A 87 -19.21 -77.69 -16.43
CA LEU A 87 -20.57 -77.55 -16.95
C LEU A 87 -21.30 -76.33 -16.35
N ASP A 88 -21.14 -76.07 -15.05
CA ASP A 88 -21.65 -74.87 -14.40
C ASP A 88 -21.01 -73.59 -14.96
N THR A 89 -19.72 -73.63 -15.34
CA THR A 89 -19.04 -72.52 -16.04
C THR A 89 -19.66 -72.26 -17.40
N VAL A 90 -19.92 -73.32 -18.19
CA VAL A 90 -20.53 -73.25 -19.51
C VAL A 90 -21.94 -72.66 -19.41
N ASP A 91 -22.78 -73.22 -18.53
CA ASP A 91 -24.15 -72.74 -18.31
C ASP A 91 -24.16 -71.27 -17.90
N LEU A 92 -23.30 -70.87 -16.95
CA LEU A 92 -23.24 -69.48 -16.49
C LEU A 92 -22.69 -68.52 -17.55
N ALA A 93 -21.71 -68.94 -18.35
CA ALA A 93 -21.18 -68.15 -19.45
C ALA A 93 -22.25 -67.91 -20.54
N HIS A 94 -23.04 -68.93 -20.85
CA HIS A 94 -24.17 -68.82 -21.78
C HIS A 94 -25.33 -68.01 -21.21
N GLU A 95 -25.65 -68.12 -19.91
CA GLU A 95 -26.61 -67.24 -19.23
C GLU A 95 -26.19 -65.76 -19.29
N LEU A 96 -24.88 -65.49 -19.27
CA LEU A 96 -24.29 -64.17 -19.47
C LEU A 96 -24.16 -63.80 -20.96
N GLY A 97 -24.68 -64.62 -21.88
CA GLY A 97 -24.77 -64.28 -23.30
C GLY A 97 -23.54 -64.61 -24.14
N SER A 98 -22.63 -65.45 -23.66
CA SER A 98 -21.56 -66.01 -24.50
C SER A 98 -22.14 -66.85 -25.63
N THR A 99 -21.56 -66.75 -26.83
CA THR A 99 -21.87 -67.61 -27.98
C THR A 99 -20.79 -68.66 -28.23
N LEU A 100 -19.76 -68.73 -27.37
CA LEU A 100 -18.67 -69.69 -27.53
C LEU A 100 -19.16 -71.12 -27.31
N LEU A 101 -18.57 -72.04 -28.08
CA LEU A 101 -18.80 -73.47 -27.90
C LEU A 101 -18.25 -73.92 -26.53
N PRO A 102 -18.85 -74.92 -25.88
CA PRO A 102 -18.38 -75.41 -24.58
C PRO A 102 -16.90 -75.85 -24.59
N VAL A 103 -16.43 -76.43 -25.69
CA VAL A 103 -15.00 -76.76 -25.88
C VAL A 103 -14.12 -75.52 -25.85
N SER A 104 -14.54 -74.41 -26.46
CA SER A 104 -13.79 -73.15 -26.47
C SER A 104 -13.74 -72.52 -25.08
N ILE A 105 -14.83 -72.58 -24.31
CA ILE A 105 -14.90 -72.08 -22.93
C ILE A 105 -13.94 -72.86 -22.02
N LYS A 106 -13.85 -74.18 -22.20
CA LYS A 106 -12.94 -75.04 -21.42
C LYS A 106 -11.47 -74.64 -21.57
N PHE A 107 -11.05 -74.27 -22.78
CA PHE A 107 -9.67 -73.92 -23.09
C PHE A 107 -9.41 -72.41 -23.08
N ALA A 108 -10.40 -71.60 -22.70
CA ALA A 108 -10.25 -70.15 -22.63
C ALA A 108 -9.30 -69.76 -21.50
N GLU A 109 -8.56 -68.66 -21.71
CA GLU A 109 -7.76 -68.07 -20.64
C GLU A 109 -8.71 -67.43 -19.61
N PRO A 110 -8.66 -67.83 -18.32
CA PRO A 110 -9.66 -67.44 -17.32
C PRO A 110 -9.89 -65.94 -17.16
N TYR A 111 -8.83 -65.13 -17.20
CA TYR A 111 -8.93 -63.68 -16.99
C TYR A 111 -9.52 -62.99 -18.22
N ALA A 112 -8.96 -63.21 -19.40
CA ALA A 112 -9.40 -62.62 -20.66
C ALA A 112 -10.85 -63.02 -20.98
N PHE A 113 -11.21 -64.28 -20.72
CA PHE A 113 -12.58 -64.72 -20.92
C PHE A 113 -13.55 -64.02 -19.98
N LEU A 114 -13.20 -63.86 -18.70
CA LEU A 114 -14.03 -63.11 -17.76
C LEU A 114 -14.19 -61.65 -18.19
N GLU A 115 -13.11 -61.00 -18.64
CA GLU A 115 -13.13 -59.62 -19.13
C GLU A 115 -14.07 -59.46 -20.34
N GLU A 116 -13.99 -60.35 -21.32
CA GLU A 116 -14.89 -60.36 -22.47
C GLU A 116 -16.35 -60.50 -22.03
N ILE A 117 -16.65 -61.46 -21.15
CA ILE A 117 -18.01 -61.70 -20.66
C ILE A 117 -18.57 -60.48 -19.92
N VAL A 118 -17.77 -59.80 -19.10
CA VAL A 118 -18.22 -58.61 -18.36
C VAL A 118 -18.60 -57.46 -19.31
N LYS A 119 -17.87 -57.31 -20.42
CA LYS A 119 -18.13 -56.28 -21.44
C LYS A 119 -19.37 -56.57 -22.30
N LEU A 120 -19.82 -57.82 -22.39
CA LEU A 120 -20.99 -58.19 -23.19
C LEU A 120 -22.30 -57.71 -22.57
N ASN A 121 -23.20 -57.18 -23.39
CA ASN A 121 -24.64 -56.97 -23.11
C ASN A 121 -24.96 -56.30 -21.74
N GLY A 122 -24.10 -55.41 -21.24
CA GLY A 122 -24.31 -54.75 -19.95
C GLY A 122 -24.16 -55.67 -18.73
N ASN A 123 -23.44 -56.80 -18.87
CA ASN A 123 -23.20 -57.76 -17.80
C ASN A 123 -22.49 -57.18 -16.59
N TYR A 124 -21.79 -56.06 -16.73
CA TYR A 124 -21.21 -55.32 -15.62
C TYR A 124 -22.24 -54.99 -14.52
N LYS A 125 -23.54 -54.85 -14.84
CA LYS A 125 -24.62 -54.65 -13.85
C LYS A 125 -24.91 -55.89 -12.99
N GLN A 126 -24.45 -57.06 -13.45
CA GLN A 126 -24.66 -58.37 -12.83
C GLN A 126 -23.43 -58.85 -12.04
N GLY A 127 -22.71 -57.95 -11.37
CA GLY A 127 -21.43 -58.27 -10.69
C GLY A 127 -21.43 -59.51 -9.77
N LYS A 128 -22.55 -59.90 -9.14
CA LYS A 128 -22.66 -61.18 -8.39
C LYS A 128 -22.50 -62.41 -9.28
N LYS A 129 -23.08 -62.40 -10.49
CA LYS A 129 -22.94 -63.49 -11.47
C LYS A 129 -21.54 -63.50 -12.06
N CYS A 130 -20.97 -62.33 -12.37
CA CYS A 130 -19.58 -62.21 -12.85
C CYS A 130 -18.58 -62.73 -11.79
N ALA A 131 -18.78 -62.40 -10.51
CA ALA A 131 -17.96 -62.95 -9.43
C ALA A 131 -18.13 -64.47 -9.27
N LYS A 132 -19.35 -65.00 -9.42
CA LYS A 132 -19.59 -66.45 -9.45
C LYS A 132 -18.85 -67.11 -10.62
N LEU A 133 -18.88 -66.49 -11.80
CA LEU A 133 -18.14 -66.97 -12.98
C LEU A 133 -16.63 -66.96 -12.73
N ALA A 134 -16.09 -65.89 -12.15
CA ALA A 134 -14.67 -65.80 -11.81
C ALA A 134 -14.21 -66.92 -10.85
N VAL A 135 -15.04 -67.27 -9.86
CA VAL A 135 -14.79 -68.42 -8.96
C VAL A 135 -14.79 -69.74 -9.73
N LEU A 136 -15.71 -69.89 -10.69
CA LEU A 136 -15.79 -71.10 -11.51
C LEU A 136 -14.60 -71.24 -12.47
N LEU A 137 -14.16 -70.14 -13.08
CA LEU A 137 -12.97 -70.07 -13.93
C LEU A 137 -11.66 -70.25 -13.16
N GLY A 138 -11.66 -69.99 -11.84
CA GLY A 138 -10.47 -70.11 -11.00
C GLY A 138 -9.52 -68.93 -11.13
N VAL A 139 -10.06 -67.73 -11.37
CA VAL A 139 -9.28 -66.47 -11.40
C VAL A 139 -8.80 -66.13 -9.99
N ASP A 140 -7.57 -65.60 -9.89
CA ASP A 140 -7.02 -65.13 -8.62
C ASP A 140 -7.84 -63.96 -8.06
N THR A 141 -8.15 -64.01 -6.76
CA THR A 141 -9.03 -63.04 -6.07
C THR A 141 -10.35 -62.76 -6.82
N PRO A 142 -11.16 -63.79 -7.07
CA PRO A 142 -12.19 -63.78 -8.11
C PRO A 142 -13.26 -62.70 -7.93
N VAL A 143 -13.61 -62.37 -6.68
CA VAL A 143 -14.59 -61.32 -6.37
C VAL A 143 -14.01 -59.94 -6.68
N ALA A 144 -12.79 -59.64 -6.22
CA ALA A 144 -12.17 -58.35 -6.45
C ALA A 144 -11.91 -58.11 -7.94
N THR A 145 -11.41 -59.13 -8.65
CA THR A 145 -11.17 -59.08 -10.09
C THR A 145 -12.45 -58.86 -10.88
N ALA A 146 -13.50 -59.65 -10.62
CA ALA A 146 -14.78 -59.50 -11.32
C ALA A 146 -15.42 -58.12 -11.07
N LEU A 147 -15.43 -57.66 -9.82
CA LEU A 147 -16.00 -56.34 -9.49
C LEU A 147 -15.18 -55.19 -10.08
N SER A 148 -13.85 -55.33 -10.17
CA SER A 148 -12.99 -54.33 -10.82
C SER A 148 -13.25 -54.24 -12.32
N LEU A 149 -13.39 -55.39 -13.00
CA LEU A 149 -13.78 -55.43 -14.42
C LEU A 149 -15.19 -54.86 -14.65
N CYS A 150 -16.13 -55.13 -13.72
CA CYS A 150 -17.47 -54.55 -13.77
C CYS A 150 -17.43 -53.03 -13.56
N ALA A 151 -16.59 -52.54 -12.64
CA ALA A 151 -16.38 -51.12 -12.42
C ALA A 151 -15.75 -50.44 -13.65
N LEU A 152 -14.73 -51.05 -14.26
CA LEU A 152 -14.12 -50.56 -15.50
C LEU A 152 -15.14 -50.47 -16.64
N SER A 153 -15.99 -51.49 -16.80
CA SER A 153 -17.03 -51.48 -17.82
C SER A 153 -18.14 -50.46 -17.50
N ALA A 154 -18.51 -50.29 -16.23
CA ALA A 154 -19.45 -49.25 -15.80
C ALA A 154 -18.91 -47.85 -16.08
N LEU A 155 -17.60 -47.64 -15.89
CA LEU A 155 -16.92 -46.38 -16.19
C LEU A 155 -16.96 -46.07 -17.70
N ILE A 156 -16.69 -47.08 -18.55
CA ILE A 156 -16.75 -46.94 -20.02
C ILE A 156 -18.18 -46.61 -20.50
N GLU A 157 -19.19 -47.23 -19.89
CA GLU A 157 -20.61 -47.01 -20.22
C GLU A 157 -21.22 -45.78 -19.51
N HIS A 158 -20.42 -44.99 -18.79
CA HIS A 158 -20.84 -43.83 -18.01
C HIS A 158 -21.96 -44.11 -16.97
N ASP A 159 -21.97 -45.32 -16.39
CA ASP A 159 -22.94 -45.76 -15.38
C ASP A 159 -22.42 -45.54 -13.96
N GLU A 160 -22.50 -44.29 -13.50
CA GLU A 160 -21.98 -43.83 -12.20
C GLU A 160 -22.58 -44.61 -11.01
N ARG A 161 -23.83 -45.06 -11.13
CA ARG A 161 -24.55 -45.76 -10.06
C ARG A 161 -23.91 -47.11 -9.76
N TYR A 162 -23.60 -47.90 -10.79
CA TYR A 162 -22.94 -49.19 -10.61
C TYR A 162 -21.45 -49.03 -10.34
N LEU A 163 -20.82 -48.03 -10.95
CA LEU A 163 -19.43 -47.67 -10.68
C LEU A 163 -19.19 -47.38 -9.19
N GLY A 164 -19.96 -46.46 -8.60
CA GLY A 164 -19.86 -46.13 -7.17
C GLY A 164 -20.10 -47.33 -6.26
N LYS A 165 -21.10 -48.17 -6.59
CA LYS A 165 -21.38 -49.40 -5.85
C LYS A 165 -20.19 -50.36 -5.81
N TYR A 166 -19.50 -50.55 -6.93
CA TYR A 166 -18.37 -51.48 -7.02
C TYR A 166 -17.08 -50.90 -6.45
N ILE A 167 -16.82 -49.60 -6.65
CA ILE A 167 -15.63 -48.92 -6.09
C ILE A 167 -15.56 -49.10 -4.58
N HIS A 168 -16.66 -48.85 -3.84
CA HIS A 168 -16.67 -49.01 -2.39
C HIS A 168 -16.33 -50.44 -1.93
N GLU A 169 -16.78 -51.45 -2.68
CA GLU A 169 -16.54 -52.85 -2.33
C GLU A 169 -15.11 -53.29 -2.69
N VAL A 170 -14.54 -52.76 -3.78
CA VAL A 170 -13.19 -53.07 -4.25
C VAL A 170 -12.14 -52.43 -3.36
N ILE A 171 -12.29 -51.15 -3.00
CA ILE A 171 -11.31 -50.42 -2.16
C ILE A 171 -11.15 -51.08 -0.78
N ALA A 172 -12.23 -51.60 -0.20
CA ALA A 172 -12.20 -52.24 1.11
C ALA A 172 -11.42 -53.57 1.13
N LYS A 173 -11.22 -54.21 -0.03
CA LYS A 173 -10.75 -55.61 -0.13
C LYS A 173 -9.52 -55.80 -1.04
N GLY A 174 -9.19 -54.85 -1.91
CA GLY A 174 -8.10 -54.97 -2.89
C GLY A 174 -6.74 -54.55 -2.33
N ARG A 175 -5.80 -55.49 -2.26
CA ARG A 175 -4.37 -55.24 -2.02
C ARG A 175 -3.56 -56.07 -2.99
N ASP A 176 -2.50 -55.50 -3.56
CA ASP A 176 -1.60 -56.15 -4.51
C ASP A 176 -2.30 -56.69 -5.78
N LEU A 177 -3.37 -56.03 -6.24
CA LEU A 177 -4.15 -56.43 -7.42
C LEU A 177 -3.99 -55.47 -8.61
N PRO A 178 -3.34 -55.88 -9.71
CA PRO A 178 -3.10 -55.01 -10.88
C PRO A 178 -4.38 -54.43 -11.51
N VAL A 179 -5.48 -55.21 -11.54
CA VAL A 179 -6.77 -54.75 -12.09
C VAL A 179 -7.43 -53.66 -11.23
N VAL A 180 -7.20 -53.69 -9.92
CA VAL A 180 -7.68 -52.64 -9.00
C VAL A 180 -6.87 -51.37 -9.20
N HIS A 181 -5.56 -51.51 -9.41
CA HIS A 181 -4.70 -50.40 -9.75
C HIS A 181 -5.14 -49.75 -11.08
N GLU A 182 -5.35 -50.54 -12.15
CA GLU A 182 -5.86 -50.04 -13.43
C GLU A 182 -7.18 -49.29 -13.26
N LEU A 183 -8.14 -49.83 -12.50
CA LEU A 183 -9.40 -49.14 -12.20
C LEU A 183 -9.16 -47.76 -11.57
N CYS A 184 -8.28 -47.66 -10.57
CA CYS A 184 -7.99 -46.38 -9.93
C CYS A 184 -7.36 -45.38 -10.91
N ILE A 185 -6.44 -45.83 -11.76
CA ILE A 185 -5.83 -44.99 -12.82
C ILE A 185 -6.91 -44.48 -13.77
N ARG A 186 -7.78 -45.36 -14.27
CA ARG A 186 -8.86 -45.00 -15.20
C ARG A 186 -9.86 -44.03 -14.60
N ILE A 187 -10.15 -44.14 -13.30
CA ILE A 187 -10.99 -43.16 -12.61
C ILE A 187 -10.33 -41.78 -12.63
N MET A 188 -9.03 -41.70 -12.31
CA MET A 188 -8.27 -40.43 -12.35
C MET A 188 -8.17 -39.82 -13.76
N GLU A 189 -8.19 -40.64 -14.81
CA GLU A 189 -8.20 -40.16 -16.20
C GLU A 189 -9.60 -39.75 -16.70
N SER A 190 -10.65 -40.14 -15.98
CA SER A 190 -12.03 -39.91 -16.39
C SER A 190 -12.58 -38.56 -15.92
N SER A 191 -13.70 -38.13 -16.49
CA SER A 191 -14.45 -36.97 -15.98
C SER A 191 -15.22 -37.26 -14.69
N PHE A 192 -15.29 -38.52 -14.25
CA PHE A 192 -16.02 -38.92 -13.06
C PHE A 192 -15.16 -38.74 -11.81
N VAL A 193 -15.65 -37.93 -10.86
CA VAL A 193 -14.94 -37.62 -9.62
C VAL A 193 -15.75 -38.11 -8.41
N PRO A 194 -15.46 -39.31 -7.89
CA PRO A 194 -16.03 -39.81 -6.63
C PRO A 194 -15.81 -38.88 -5.43
N GLU A 195 -16.66 -38.96 -4.41
CA GLU A 195 -16.42 -38.27 -3.13
C GLU A 195 -15.18 -38.86 -2.40
N ILE A 196 -14.96 -40.16 -2.56
CA ILE A 196 -13.90 -40.95 -1.89
C ILE A 196 -12.58 -41.01 -2.67
N MET A 197 -12.18 -39.91 -3.31
CA MET A 197 -10.97 -39.87 -4.14
C MET A 197 -9.68 -40.07 -3.34
N ASP A 198 -9.64 -39.67 -2.07
CA ASP A 198 -8.44 -39.85 -1.25
C ASP A 198 -8.21 -41.32 -0.89
N GLU A 199 -9.28 -42.09 -0.69
CA GLU A 199 -9.22 -43.55 -0.58
C GLU A 199 -8.83 -44.22 -1.91
N ILE A 200 -9.25 -43.67 -3.06
CA ILE A 200 -8.85 -44.16 -4.39
C ILE A 200 -7.36 -43.95 -4.62
N TYR A 201 -6.79 -42.79 -4.23
CA TYR A 201 -5.34 -42.56 -4.32
C TYR A 201 -4.56 -43.57 -3.47
N ALA A 202 -5.01 -43.79 -2.22
CA ALA A 202 -4.40 -44.78 -1.35
C ALA A 202 -4.52 -46.20 -1.95
N CYS A 203 -5.68 -46.54 -2.51
CA CYS A 203 -5.92 -47.82 -3.17
C CYS A 203 -5.03 -48.01 -4.41
N ALA A 204 -4.84 -46.96 -5.22
CA ALA A 204 -3.97 -46.97 -6.39
C ALA A 204 -2.52 -47.30 -6.01
N LEU A 205 -2.01 -46.68 -4.94
CA LEU A 205 -0.64 -46.90 -4.43
C LEU A 205 -0.48 -48.28 -3.80
N LEU A 206 -1.47 -48.76 -3.06
CA LEU A 206 -1.45 -50.09 -2.42
C LEU A 206 -1.56 -51.26 -3.40
N ASN A 207 -2.03 -51.00 -4.62
CA ASN A 207 -2.18 -52.02 -5.66
C ASN A 207 -1.21 -51.80 -6.84
N ALA A 208 -0.36 -50.77 -6.78
CA ALA A 208 0.57 -50.44 -7.85
C ALA A 208 1.59 -51.56 -8.06
N PRO A 209 1.80 -52.01 -9.31
CA PRO A 209 2.97 -52.81 -9.67
C PRO A 209 4.27 -52.10 -9.24
N HIS A 210 5.28 -52.88 -8.81
CA HIS A 210 6.52 -52.32 -8.26
C HIS A 210 7.24 -51.39 -9.23
N ASP A 211 7.14 -51.65 -10.54
CA ASP A 211 7.70 -50.86 -11.63
C ASP A 211 6.90 -49.58 -11.95
N LYS A 212 5.64 -49.48 -11.50
CA LYS A 212 4.74 -48.34 -11.76
C LYS A 212 4.48 -47.45 -10.55
N LEU A 213 5.02 -47.78 -9.37
CA LEU A 213 4.72 -47.06 -8.14
C LEU A 213 5.07 -45.56 -8.21
N LEU A 214 6.22 -45.20 -8.80
CA LEU A 214 6.63 -43.80 -8.94
C LEU A 214 5.73 -43.04 -9.92
N GLU A 215 5.43 -43.62 -11.08
CA GLU A 215 4.50 -43.06 -12.07
C GLU A 215 3.10 -42.84 -11.46
N THR A 216 2.64 -43.79 -10.65
CA THR A 216 1.36 -43.68 -9.92
C THR A 216 1.37 -42.52 -8.94
N LEU A 217 2.47 -42.32 -8.22
CA LEU A 217 2.62 -41.25 -7.24
C LEU A 217 2.58 -39.89 -7.93
N ASP A 218 3.28 -39.73 -9.06
CA ASP A 218 3.25 -38.51 -9.86
C ASP A 218 1.84 -38.23 -10.42
N LEU A 219 1.16 -39.26 -10.95
CA LEU A 219 -0.22 -39.12 -11.44
C LEU A 219 -1.18 -38.69 -10.33
N VAL A 220 -1.08 -39.29 -9.14
CA VAL A 220 -1.88 -38.92 -7.96
C VAL A 220 -1.62 -37.47 -7.55
N GLN A 221 -0.35 -37.03 -7.53
CA GLN A 221 -0.01 -35.65 -7.21
C GLN A 221 -0.61 -34.67 -8.21
N ASN A 222 -0.46 -34.94 -9.51
CA ASN A 222 -0.99 -34.09 -10.57
C ASN A 222 -2.52 -34.02 -10.53
N HIS A 223 -3.20 -35.15 -10.38
CA HIS A 223 -4.66 -35.20 -10.31
C HIS A 223 -5.18 -34.50 -9.05
N ARG A 224 -4.52 -34.71 -7.89
CA ARG A 224 -4.86 -34.03 -6.63
C ARG A 224 -4.69 -32.51 -6.76
N ALA A 225 -3.59 -32.04 -7.36
CA ALA A 225 -3.37 -30.62 -7.62
C ALA A 225 -4.45 -30.04 -8.54
N ALA A 226 -4.79 -30.73 -9.64
CA ALA A 226 -5.85 -30.32 -10.57
C ALA A 226 -7.24 -30.26 -9.91
N ARG A 227 -7.55 -31.15 -8.96
CA ARG A 227 -8.80 -31.10 -8.18
C ARG A 227 -8.83 -29.88 -7.25
N LYS A 228 -7.76 -29.65 -6.50
CA LYS A 228 -7.65 -28.49 -5.60
C LYS A 228 -7.70 -27.15 -6.35
N ARG A 229 -7.21 -27.10 -7.59
CA ARG A 229 -7.37 -25.93 -8.46
C ARG A 229 -8.84 -25.58 -8.75
N ARG A 230 -9.76 -26.55 -8.75
CA ARG A 230 -11.20 -26.30 -9.01
C ARG A 230 -11.97 -25.90 -7.76
N ASP A 231 -11.50 -26.31 -6.58
CA ASP A 231 -12.21 -26.11 -5.31
C ASP A 231 -11.79 -24.84 -4.56
N HIS A 232 -10.62 -24.26 -4.82
CA HIS A 232 -10.27 -22.99 -4.21
C HIS A 232 -10.94 -21.84 -4.96
N ASP A 233 -11.71 -21.05 -4.22
CA ASP A 233 -12.27 -19.80 -4.74
C ASP A 233 -11.13 -18.85 -5.10
N LYS A 234 -11.31 -18.11 -6.20
CA LYS A 234 -10.36 -17.07 -6.58
C LYS A 234 -10.21 -16.09 -5.43
N PRO A 235 -8.96 -15.76 -5.04
CA PRO A 235 -8.74 -14.87 -3.91
C PRO A 235 -9.29 -13.47 -4.22
N GLU A 236 -10.01 -12.90 -3.27
CA GLU A 236 -10.53 -11.55 -3.41
C GLU A 236 -9.39 -10.52 -3.27
N ILE A 237 -9.21 -9.70 -4.31
CA ILE A 237 -8.29 -8.57 -4.29
C ILE A 237 -8.79 -7.56 -3.25
N ASN A 238 -7.96 -7.34 -2.23
CA ASN A 238 -8.28 -6.50 -1.07
C ASN A 238 -7.19 -5.44 -0.83
N ASP A 239 -7.47 -4.51 0.07
CA ASP A 239 -6.62 -3.39 0.51
C ASP A 239 -6.03 -3.62 1.91
N ARG A 240 -6.07 -4.86 2.43
CA ARG A 240 -5.63 -5.16 3.80
C ARG A 240 -4.16 -4.80 3.99
N LEU A 241 -3.87 -4.31 5.19
CA LEU A 241 -2.52 -3.96 5.62
C LEU A 241 -2.01 -5.04 6.58
N VAL A 242 -1.08 -5.88 6.10
CA VAL A 242 -0.31 -6.77 6.97
C VAL A 242 0.98 -6.06 7.35
N ILE A 243 1.10 -5.71 8.63
CA ILE A 243 2.27 -5.01 9.19
C ILE A 243 3.45 -5.99 9.20
N ASP A 244 4.40 -5.77 8.31
CA ASP A 244 5.63 -6.55 8.15
C ASP A 244 6.86 -5.61 8.15
N PRO A 245 8.10 -6.14 8.01
CA PRO A 245 9.33 -5.33 8.02
C PRO A 245 9.36 -4.13 7.05
N ILE A 246 8.60 -4.15 5.94
CA ILE A 246 8.55 -2.99 5.01
C ILE A 246 7.85 -1.78 5.66
N TYR A 247 7.01 -2.01 6.66
CA TYR A 247 6.24 -0.98 7.36
C TYR A 247 6.80 -0.63 8.75
N ALA A 248 7.76 -1.42 9.27
CA ALA A 248 8.20 -1.35 10.66
C ALA A 248 9.71 -1.14 10.80
N ARG A 249 10.13 -0.23 11.69
CA ARG A 249 11.55 -0.15 12.11
C ARG A 249 11.89 -1.36 13.01
N PRO A 250 13.15 -1.82 13.07
CA PRO A 250 13.55 -3.04 13.81
C PRO A 250 13.13 -3.11 15.30
N ARG A 251 12.73 -1.99 15.90
CA ARG A 251 12.32 -1.89 17.31
C ARG A 251 10.82 -2.14 17.57
N THR A 252 9.98 -2.33 16.54
CA THR A 252 8.52 -2.52 16.67
C THR A 252 8.04 -3.94 16.34
N SER A 253 8.92 -4.95 16.43
CA SER A 253 8.65 -6.37 16.11
C SER A 253 7.54 -7.03 16.94
N GLN A 254 6.98 -6.33 17.94
CA GLN A 254 5.90 -6.82 18.80
C GLN A 254 4.50 -6.68 18.17
N HIS A 255 4.38 -6.05 17.00
CA HIS A 255 3.10 -5.82 16.30
C HIS A 255 2.93 -6.61 14.98
N ILE A 256 3.78 -7.60 14.72
CA ILE A 256 3.65 -8.46 13.54
C ILE A 256 2.35 -9.27 13.69
N SER A 257 1.41 -9.01 12.79
CA SER A 257 0.12 -9.71 12.74
C SER A 257 0.35 -11.21 12.49
N ARG A 258 -0.47 -12.06 13.11
CA ARG A 258 -0.45 -13.48 12.77
C ARG A 258 -0.96 -13.65 11.33
N PRO A 259 -0.30 -14.48 10.51
CA PRO A 259 -0.73 -14.69 9.14
C PRO A 259 -2.13 -15.32 9.11
N ASP A 260 -2.89 -15.01 8.06
CA ASP A 260 -4.20 -15.60 7.85
C ASP A 260 -4.06 -17.12 7.65
N ASN A 261 -4.75 -17.89 8.50
CA ASN A 261 -4.69 -19.35 8.49
C ASN A 261 -5.26 -19.91 7.18
N ASP A 262 -6.32 -19.32 6.64
CA ASP A 262 -6.98 -19.84 5.44
C ASP A 262 -6.08 -19.64 4.21
N ALA A 263 -5.46 -18.47 4.09
CA ALA A 263 -4.45 -18.21 3.05
C ALA A 263 -3.26 -19.17 3.18
N CYS A 264 -2.75 -19.39 4.40
CA CYS A 264 -1.64 -20.33 4.64
C CYS A 264 -2.00 -21.79 4.30
N LEU A 265 -3.24 -22.20 4.54
CA LEU A 265 -3.73 -23.53 4.15
C LEU A 265 -3.75 -23.66 2.62
N ILE A 266 -4.32 -22.69 1.90
CA ILE A 266 -4.37 -22.71 0.43
C ILE A 266 -2.95 -22.77 -0.17
N LEU A 267 -2.02 -21.95 0.33
CA LEU A 267 -0.62 -21.92 -0.12
C LEU A 267 0.13 -23.23 0.12
N ARG A 268 -0.17 -23.93 1.22
CA ARG A 268 0.44 -25.23 1.51
C ARG A 268 -0.13 -26.34 0.63
N GLU A 269 -1.38 -26.19 0.23
CA GLU A 269 -2.16 -27.25 -0.37
C GLU A 269 -2.24 -27.22 -1.90
N CYS A 270 -1.99 -26.07 -2.52
CA CYS A 270 -2.01 -25.88 -3.97
C CYS A 270 -0.60 -25.58 -4.50
N SER A 271 -0.15 -26.34 -5.51
CA SER A 271 1.21 -26.24 -6.08
C SER A 271 1.31 -25.31 -7.31
N ASP A 272 0.19 -25.00 -7.95
CA ASP A 272 0.15 -24.34 -9.27
C ASP A 272 -0.85 -23.18 -9.29
N ILE A 273 -0.66 -22.23 -8.38
CA ILE A 273 -1.45 -21.00 -8.31
C ILE A 273 -0.82 -19.99 -9.30
N PRO A 274 -1.61 -19.33 -10.17
CA PRO A 274 -1.12 -18.23 -11.00
C PRO A 274 -0.45 -17.14 -10.16
N THR A 275 0.62 -16.53 -10.68
CA THR A 275 1.46 -15.56 -9.94
C THR A 275 0.66 -14.40 -9.34
N ASN A 276 -0.34 -13.91 -10.06
CA ASN A 276 -1.22 -12.83 -9.61
C ASN A 276 -2.12 -13.25 -8.44
N GLU A 277 -2.77 -14.42 -8.54
CA GLU A 277 -3.61 -14.97 -7.47
C GLU A 277 -2.75 -15.36 -6.26
N LEU A 278 -1.54 -15.84 -6.49
CA LEU A 278 -0.55 -16.14 -5.46
C LEU A 278 -0.10 -14.87 -4.72
N ALA A 279 0.22 -13.80 -5.45
CA ALA A 279 0.50 -12.49 -4.88
C ALA A 279 -0.68 -11.96 -4.06
N THR A 280 -1.93 -12.09 -4.57
CA THR A 280 -3.14 -11.72 -3.83
C THR A 280 -3.29 -12.52 -2.54
N LEU A 281 -3.10 -13.84 -2.55
CA LEU A 281 -3.16 -14.65 -1.31
C LEU A 281 -2.08 -14.22 -0.31
N LEU A 282 -0.88 -13.95 -0.79
CA LEU A 282 0.24 -13.50 0.04
C LEU A 282 -0.01 -12.14 0.69
N THR A 283 -0.89 -11.27 0.14
CA THR A 283 -1.27 -10.00 0.82
C THR A 283 -1.86 -10.23 2.20
N ASN A 284 -2.50 -11.39 2.44
CA ASN A 284 -3.05 -11.77 3.75
C ASN A 284 -2.02 -12.44 4.68
N VAL A 285 -0.79 -12.66 4.22
CA VAL A 285 0.27 -13.38 4.93
C VAL A 285 1.49 -12.49 5.16
N SER A 286 2.05 -11.90 4.11
CA SER A 286 3.17 -10.95 4.15
C SER A 286 3.18 -10.08 2.90
N SER A 287 3.20 -8.77 3.14
CA SER A 287 3.28 -7.74 2.13
C SER A 287 4.59 -7.80 1.32
N SER A 288 5.71 -8.12 1.97
CA SER A 288 7.01 -8.35 1.31
C SER A 288 6.96 -9.51 0.32
N LEU A 289 6.43 -10.66 0.76
CA LEU A 289 6.37 -11.85 -0.10
C LEU A 289 5.40 -11.65 -1.26
N ALA A 290 4.27 -10.98 -1.01
CA ALA A 290 3.31 -10.64 -2.05
C ALA A 290 3.93 -9.73 -3.12
N LEU A 291 4.66 -8.69 -2.71
CA LEU A 291 5.35 -7.78 -3.62
C LEU A 291 6.47 -8.50 -4.39
N CYS A 292 7.29 -9.31 -3.74
CA CYS A 292 8.31 -10.11 -4.41
C CYS A 292 7.70 -11.05 -5.46
N MET A 293 6.55 -11.66 -5.15
CA MET A 293 5.83 -12.51 -6.09
C MET A 293 5.32 -11.70 -7.30
N ALA A 294 4.70 -10.54 -7.06
CA ALA A 294 4.23 -9.67 -8.14
C ALA A 294 5.37 -9.15 -9.04
N MET A 295 6.53 -8.87 -8.46
CA MET A 295 7.73 -8.43 -9.19
C MET A 295 8.42 -9.56 -9.97
N SER A 296 8.04 -10.82 -9.80
CA SER A 296 8.65 -11.94 -10.51
C SER A 296 8.21 -12.06 -11.98
N GLU A 297 7.11 -11.39 -12.34
CA GLU A 297 6.59 -11.30 -13.71
C GLU A 297 6.53 -9.84 -14.19
N ASP A 298 6.79 -9.62 -15.48
CA ASP A 298 6.73 -8.28 -16.11
C ASP A 298 5.33 -7.66 -16.06
N ASP A 299 4.27 -8.49 -16.11
CA ASP A 299 2.88 -8.07 -16.00
C ASP A 299 2.10 -9.07 -15.15
N CYS A 300 2.08 -8.81 -13.83
CA CYS A 300 1.33 -9.61 -12.87
C CYS A 300 -0.16 -9.22 -12.80
N GLY A 301 -0.61 -8.24 -13.60
CA GLY A 301 -1.96 -7.68 -13.48
C GLY A 301 -2.27 -7.12 -12.07
N GLN A 302 -3.55 -6.91 -11.78
CA GLN A 302 -3.97 -6.38 -10.48
C GLN A 302 -3.98 -7.49 -9.42
N TRP A 303 -3.11 -7.38 -8.40
CA TRP A 303 -2.99 -8.34 -7.30
C TRP A 303 -3.37 -7.75 -5.93
N THR A 304 -3.45 -6.42 -5.79
CA THR A 304 -3.85 -5.74 -4.55
C THR A 304 -4.63 -4.44 -4.85
N LYS A 305 -5.39 -3.96 -3.86
CA LYS A 305 -5.98 -2.60 -3.79
C LYS A 305 -5.22 -1.69 -2.82
N ASN A 306 -4.14 -2.17 -2.19
CA ASN A 306 -3.36 -1.38 -1.27
C ASN A 306 -2.49 -0.36 -2.03
N ASP A 307 -2.89 0.90 -1.98
CA ASP A 307 -2.22 2.00 -2.68
C ASP A 307 -0.71 2.10 -2.41
N TYR A 308 -0.29 1.78 -1.18
CA TYR A 308 1.13 1.82 -0.84
C TYR A 308 1.92 0.74 -1.59
N LEU A 309 1.40 -0.49 -1.63
CA LEU A 309 2.05 -1.59 -2.33
C LEU A 309 2.07 -1.37 -3.84
N ILE A 310 0.98 -0.84 -4.41
CA ILE A 310 0.89 -0.48 -5.83
C ILE A 310 1.96 0.57 -6.18
N LYS A 311 2.03 1.65 -5.40
CA LYS A 311 3.02 2.71 -5.62
C LYS A 311 4.44 2.20 -5.41
N TYR A 312 4.64 1.28 -4.46
CA TYR A 312 5.96 0.71 -4.21
C TYR A 312 6.42 -0.19 -5.36
N GLU A 313 5.54 -1.05 -5.87
CA GLU A 313 5.80 -1.86 -7.06
C GLU A 313 6.17 -0.99 -8.26
N GLN A 314 5.40 0.05 -8.53
CA GLN A 314 5.68 1.02 -9.60
C GLN A 314 7.04 1.69 -9.41
N ALA A 315 7.37 2.08 -8.18
CA ALA A 315 8.66 2.69 -7.88
C ALA A 315 9.83 1.72 -8.13
N LEU A 316 9.68 0.46 -7.73
CA LEU A 316 10.68 -0.58 -7.94
C LEU A 316 10.87 -0.90 -9.42
N ARG A 317 9.78 -1.04 -10.20
CA ARG A 317 9.86 -1.26 -11.66
C ARG A 317 10.49 -0.06 -12.37
N PHE A 318 10.13 1.17 -11.99
CA PHE A 318 10.71 2.38 -12.59
C PHE A 318 12.21 2.53 -12.30
N LEU A 319 12.63 2.21 -11.08
CA LEU A 319 14.01 2.31 -10.63
C LEU A 319 14.83 1.04 -10.87
N GLU A 320 14.24 -0.03 -11.42
CA GLU A 320 14.86 -1.34 -11.62
C GLU A 320 16.28 -1.25 -12.24
N PRO A 321 16.55 -0.41 -13.27
CA PRO A 321 17.88 -0.31 -13.85
C PRO A 321 18.94 0.33 -12.93
N GLN A 322 18.52 1.02 -11.87
CA GLN A 322 19.35 1.81 -10.96
C GLN A 322 19.36 1.23 -9.53
N LEU A 323 18.47 0.29 -9.24
CA LEU A 323 18.38 -0.38 -7.95
C LEU A 323 19.49 -1.42 -7.80
N SER A 324 20.10 -1.44 -6.62
CA SER A 324 20.99 -2.52 -6.18
C SER A 324 20.38 -3.19 -4.95
N GLU A 325 20.77 -4.43 -4.66
CA GLU A 325 20.35 -5.15 -3.45
C GLU A 325 20.56 -4.29 -2.19
N TYR A 326 21.71 -3.60 -2.12
CA TYR A 326 22.03 -2.68 -1.02
C TYR A 326 21.00 -1.54 -0.88
N LEU A 327 20.54 -0.95 -1.99
CA LEU A 327 19.55 0.13 -1.96
C LEU A 327 18.16 -0.39 -1.57
N VAL A 328 17.75 -1.56 -2.06
CA VAL A 328 16.46 -2.17 -1.71
C VAL A 328 16.40 -2.49 -0.20
N GLU A 329 17.50 -2.98 0.39
CA GLU A 329 17.55 -3.35 1.80
C GLU A 329 17.62 -2.14 2.76
N ASN A 330 18.31 -1.06 2.35
CA ASN A 330 18.66 0.03 3.26
C ASN A 330 17.86 1.32 3.02
N VAL A 331 17.19 1.46 1.87
CA VAL A 331 16.37 2.63 1.57
C VAL A 331 14.91 2.32 1.93
N PRO A 332 14.27 3.13 2.78
CA PRO A 332 12.87 2.92 3.10
C PRO A 332 11.99 3.00 1.84
N PRO A 333 10.97 2.12 1.69
CA PRO A 333 10.12 2.12 0.50
C PRO A 333 9.45 3.48 0.22
N SER A 334 9.09 4.23 1.25
CA SER A 334 8.53 5.58 1.12
C SER A 334 9.45 6.56 0.38
N VAL A 335 10.76 6.40 0.52
CA VAL A 335 11.75 7.24 -0.18
C VAL A 335 11.77 6.88 -1.67
N LEU A 336 11.78 5.58 -2.01
CA LEU A 336 11.73 5.11 -3.39
C LEU A 336 10.43 5.53 -4.09
N ILE A 337 9.29 5.42 -3.39
CA ILE A 337 7.99 5.93 -3.85
C ILE A 337 8.05 7.43 -4.09
N SER A 338 8.59 8.21 -3.15
CA SER A 338 8.68 9.67 -3.29
C SER A 338 9.54 10.10 -4.50
N HIS A 339 10.63 9.39 -4.75
CA HIS A 339 11.52 9.69 -5.88
C HIS A 339 10.84 9.47 -7.23
N THR A 340 9.93 8.50 -7.32
CA THR A 340 9.20 8.17 -8.56
C THR A 340 7.92 8.98 -8.74
N THR A 341 7.23 9.33 -7.65
CA THR A 341 6.08 10.25 -7.70
C THR A 341 6.46 11.71 -7.98
N MET A 342 7.67 12.14 -7.62
CA MET A 342 8.22 13.45 -8.04
C MET A 342 8.45 13.53 -9.57
N SER A 343 8.66 12.38 -10.23
CA SER A 343 8.78 12.27 -11.69
C SER A 343 7.44 12.04 -12.41
N ASP A 344 6.37 11.70 -11.69
CA ASP A 344 5.04 11.51 -12.28
C ASP A 344 4.37 12.86 -12.56
N MET A 345 4.30 13.24 -13.83
CA MET A 345 3.62 14.44 -14.29
C MET A 345 2.11 14.47 -13.95
N ASN A 346 1.54 13.37 -13.45
CA ASN A 346 0.12 13.20 -13.14
C ASN A 346 -0.24 13.37 -11.65
N ALA A 347 0.74 13.55 -10.75
CA ALA A 347 0.46 13.74 -9.33
C ALA A 347 -0.31 15.06 -9.09
N THR A 348 -1.41 15.02 -8.34
CA THR A 348 -2.14 16.26 -7.98
C THR A 348 -1.39 17.02 -6.88
N VAL A 349 -1.69 18.31 -6.72
CA VAL A 349 -1.10 19.12 -5.63
C VAL A 349 -1.44 18.51 -4.25
N LEU A 350 -2.63 17.94 -4.11
CA LEU A 350 -3.08 17.25 -2.89
C LEU A 350 -2.35 15.92 -2.65
N ASP A 351 -1.81 15.28 -3.69
CA ASP A 351 -0.92 14.11 -3.51
C ASP A 351 0.47 14.56 -3.06
N ARG A 352 0.91 15.76 -3.46
CA ARG A 352 2.22 16.31 -3.10
C ARG A 352 2.30 16.81 -1.66
N ILE A 353 1.21 17.25 -1.02
CA ILE A 353 1.28 17.77 0.37
C ILE A 353 1.80 16.75 1.39
N SER A 354 1.54 15.44 1.20
CA SER A 354 2.09 14.39 2.07
C SER A 354 3.61 14.30 1.99
N HIS A 355 4.21 14.67 0.85
CA HIS A 355 5.65 14.71 0.67
C HIS A 355 6.30 15.87 1.42
N TYR A 356 5.54 16.95 1.67
CA TYR A 356 5.96 18.06 2.53
C TYR A 356 5.80 17.75 4.03
N GLY A 357 5.44 16.51 4.38
CA GLY A 357 5.21 16.08 5.76
C GLY A 357 3.85 16.51 6.33
N CYS A 358 2.89 16.88 5.46
CA CYS A 358 1.55 17.28 5.88
C CYS A 358 0.60 16.07 5.94
N ASP A 359 -0.29 16.08 6.91
CA ASP A 359 -1.35 15.06 7.03
C ASP A 359 -2.47 15.39 6.04
N ARG A 360 -2.65 14.54 5.02
CA ARG A 360 -3.64 14.75 3.96
C ARG A 360 -5.07 14.64 4.46
N GLU A 361 -5.37 13.66 5.31
CA GLU A 361 -6.73 13.44 5.82
C GLU A 361 -7.15 14.63 6.66
N ARG A 362 -6.29 15.03 7.59
CA ARG A 362 -6.52 16.21 8.43
C ARG A 362 -6.61 17.49 7.60
N PHE A 363 -5.79 17.64 6.55
CA PHE A 363 -5.86 18.80 5.65
C PHE A 363 -7.21 18.92 4.94
N VAL A 364 -7.82 17.80 4.56
CA VAL A 364 -9.15 17.78 3.93
C VAL A 364 -10.25 18.06 4.96
N GLU A 365 -10.12 17.58 6.20
CA GLU A 365 -11.18 17.67 7.20
C GLU A 365 -11.17 18.96 8.04
N ASP A 366 -9.99 19.48 8.40
CA ASP A 366 -9.80 20.59 9.34
C ASP A 366 -9.47 21.90 8.59
N PRO A 367 -10.41 22.88 8.53
CA PRO A 367 -10.20 24.13 7.82
C PRO A 367 -9.08 25.01 8.40
N GLU A 368 -8.84 24.96 9.71
CA GLU A 368 -7.80 25.79 10.34
C GLU A 368 -6.43 25.16 10.07
N TYR A 369 -6.28 23.84 10.27
CA TYR A 369 -5.06 23.13 9.91
C TYR A 369 -4.73 23.29 8.42
N ARG A 370 -5.74 23.26 7.53
CA ARG A 370 -5.56 23.51 6.10
C ARG A 370 -4.99 24.89 5.82
N LYS A 371 -5.57 25.92 6.44
CA LYS A 371 -5.14 27.31 6.27
C LYS A 371 -3.72 27.52 6.80
N GLU A 372 -3.42 27.02 7.99
CA GLU A 372 -2.07 27.08 8.56
C GLU A 372 -1.06 26.32 7.68
N THR A 373 -1.42 25.14 7.18
CA THR A 373 -0.57 24.34 6.28
C THR A 373 -0.26 25.10 5.00
N ILE A 374 -1.26 25.66 4.31
CA ILE A 374 -1.04 26.42 3.07
C ILE A 374 -0.12 27.62 3.30
N ILE A 375 -0.30 28.35 4.41
CA ILE A 375 0.58 29.48 4.77
C ILE A 375 1.99 28.99 5.08
N GLY A 376 2.13 27.90 5.83
CA GLY A 376 3.42 27.30 6.17
C GLY A 376 4.16 26.81 4.93
N LEU A 377 3.46 26.23 3.95
CA LEU A 377 4.07 25.78 2.70
C LEU A 377 4.70 26.93 1.90
N ALA A 378 4.20 28.15 2.05
CA ALA A 378 4.75 29.33 1.39
C ALA A 378 6.07 29.83 1.98
N MET A 379 6.43 29.37 3.18
CA MET A 379 7.69 29.72 3.87
C MET A 379 8.86 28.89 3.32
N THR A 380 9.06 28.93 2.01
CA THR A 380 10.03 28.09 1.30
C THR A 380 10.72 28.88 0.18
N GLU A 381 11.94 28.48 -0.16
CA GLU A 381 12.65 28.93 -1.36
C GLU A 381 12.31 28.10 -2.61
N ASP A 382 11.69 26.93 -2.43
CA ASP A 382 11.28 26.05 -3.53
C ASP A 382 10.08 26.62 -4.30
N GLU A 383 10.27 26.88 -5.60
CA GLU A 383 9.23 27.46 -6.47
C GLU A 383 8.07 26.49 -6.75
N VAL A 384 8.31 25.18 -6.77
CA VAL A 384 7.26 24.17 -6.95
C VAL A 384 6.37 24.13 -5.72
N MET A 385 6.98 24.06 -4.54
CA MET A 385 6.26 24.04 -3.26
C MET A 385 5.45 25.34 -3.04
N TYR A 386 5.99 26.50 -3.45
CA TYR A 386 5.23 27.75 -3.42
C TYR A 386 4.08 27.77 -4.43
N ALA A 387 4.29 27.29 -5.65
CA ALA A 387 3.23 27.17 -6.65
C ALA A 387 2.09 26.26 -6.15
N ASP A 388 2.44 25.17 -5.47
CA ASP A 388 1.49 24.28 -4.83
C ASP A 388 0.70 24.98 -3.72
N ALA A 389 1.34 25.78 -2.87
CA ALA A 389 0.65 26.57 -1.86
C ALA A 389 -0.36 27.55 -2.49
N ILE A 390 0.00 28.21 -3.59
CA ILE A 390 -0.91 29.11 -4.33
C ILE A 390 -2.08 28.34 -4.95
N GLN A 391 -1.81 27.19 -5.57
CA GLN A 391 -2.86 26.36 -6.17
C GLN A 391 -3.83 25.84 -5.09
N LEU A 392 -3.33 25.37 -3.95
CA LEU A 392 -4.17 24.94 -2.83
C LEU A 392 -5.00 26.10 -2.25
N ALA A 393 -4.43 27.30 -2.13
CA ALA A 393 -5.20 28.47 -1.72
C ALA A 393 -6.37 28.73 -2.68
N ALA A 394 -6.15 28.61 -3.99
CA ALA A 394 -7.19 28.76 -5.00
C ALA A 394 -8.25 27.64 -4.93
N ASP A 395 -7.82 26.38 -4.88
CA ASP A 395 -8.70 25.19 -4.86
C ASP A 395 -9.65 25.22 -3.66
N PHE A 396 -9.15 25.66 -2.50
CA PHE A 396 -9.94 25.77 -1.27
C PHE A 396 -10.53 27.16 -1.03
N LYS A 397 -10.48 28.05 -2.03
CA LYS A 397 -11.07 29.41 -2.00
C LYS A 397 -10.59 30.25 -0.81
N LEU A 398 -9.35 30.06 -0.40
CA LEU A 398 -8.70 30.88 0.63
C LEU A 398 -8.17 32.17 0.01
N ASN A 399 -8.15 33.24 0.81
CA ASN A 399 -7.45 34.45 0.45
C ASN A 399 -5.95 34.13 0.34
N ASP A 400 -5.34 34.41 -0.82
CA ASP A 400 -3.93 34.19 -1.13
C ASP A 400 -3.00 35.25 -0.50
N TRP A 401 -3.54 36.37 -0.01
CA TRP A 401 -2.75 37.45 0.60
C TRP A 401 -1.81 36.96 1.74
N PRO A 402 -2.26 36.13 2.70
CA PRO A 402 -1.40 35.59 3.76
C PRO A 402 -0.29 34.67 3.23
N VAL A 403 -0.53 33.98 2.10
CA VAL A 403 0.45 33.11 1.44
C VAL A 403 1.57 33.96 0.83
N HIS A 404 1.22 35.04 0.12
CA HIS A 404 2.19 36.02 -0.37
C HIS A 404 2.96 36.70 0.78
N PHE A 405 2.29 37.02 1.89
CA PHE A 405 2.94 37.69 3.03
C PHE A 405 3.93 36.76 3.74
N ALA A 406 3.55 35.51 4.03
CA ALA A 406 4.44 34.55 4.69
C ALA A 406 5.71 34.27 3.87
N SER A 407 5.58 34.15 2.54
CA SER A 407 6.73 34.04 1.64
C SER A 407 7.61 35.30 1.66
N LEU A 408 7.01 36.50 1.66
CA LEU A 408 7.75 37.76 1.76
C LEU A 408 8.47 37.90 3.11
N GLU A 409 7.81 37.53 4.20
CA GLU A 409 8.38 37.55 5.55
C GLU A 409 9.62 36.66 5.60
N ASN A 410 9.48 35.38 5.22
CA ASN A 410 10.61 34.44 5.18
C ASN A 410 11.76 34.95 4.29
N ALA A 411 11.45 35.48 3.10
CA ALA A 411 12.45 36.02 2.20
C ALA A 411 13.26 37.16 2.84
N LEU A 412 12.63 38.04 3.60
CA LEU A 412 13.31 39.19 4.21
C LEU A 412 14.06 38.84 5.49
N THR A 413 13.58 37.85 6.25
CA THR A 413 14.14 37.51 7.57
C THR A 413 15.18 36.39 7.50
N SER A 414 15.06 35.49 6.53
CA SER A 414 15.83 34.23 6.50
C SER A 414 16.81 34.15 5.33
N MET A 415 16.72 35.04 4.33
CA MET A 415 17.52 34.98 3.10
C MET A 415 18.39 36.23 2.89
N SER A 416 19.32 36.14 1.93
CA SER A 416 20.09 37.31 1.50
C SER A 416 19.22 38.29 0.69
N ILE A 417 19.61 39.57 0.66
CA ILE A 417 18.84 40.60 -0.08
C ILE A 417 18.71 40.33 -1.57
N PRO A 418 19.75 39.85 -2.29
CA PRO A 418 19.60 39.47 -3.69
C PRO A 418 18.57 38.36 -3.90
N GLU A 419 18.61 37.30 -3.08
CA GLU A 419 17.66 36.18 -3.15
C GLU A 419 16.24 36.64 -2.82
N ALA A 420 16.07 37.41 -1.75
CA ALA A 420 14.78 37.97 -1.36
C ALA A 420 14.16 38.81 -2.49
N LYS A 421 14.96 39.67 -3.13
CA LYS A 421 14.50 40.47 -4.29
C LYS A 421 14.11 39.61 -5.48
N ALA A 422 14.83 38.51 -5.73
CA ALA A 422 14.52 37.58 -6.80
C ALA A 422 13.16 36.92 -6.54
N ILE A 423 12.93 36.39 -5.34
CA ILE A 423 11.66 35.77 -4.92
C ILE A 423 10.49 36.76 -4.97
N LEU A 424 10.66 37.96 -4.41
CA LEU A 424 9.62 39.00 -4.42
C LEU A 424 9.19 39.37 -5.85
N LYS A 425 10.12 39.28 -6.81
CA LYS A 425 9.86 39.54 -8.22
C LYS A 425 9.24 38.34 -8.93
N SER A 426 9.81 37.12 -8.79
CA SER A 426 9.34 35.91 -9.48
C SER A 426 7.89 35.58 -9.09
N ARG A 427 7.60 35.66 -7.79
CA ARG A 427 6.27 35.34 -7.22
C ARG A 427 5.29 36.51 -7.22
N GLY A 428 5.71 37.68 -7.73
CA GLY A 428 4.85 38.86 -7.85
C GLY A 428 4.28 39.40 -6.53
N HIS A 429 4.91 39.13 -5.38
CA HIS A 429 4.34 39.43 -4.05
C HIS A 429 3.88 40.86 -3.89
N LEU A 430 4.66 41.84 -4.35
CA LEU A 430 4.32 43.26 -4.18
C LEU A 430 3.05 43.66 -4.94
N SER A 431 2.76 43.04 -6.08
CA SER A 431 1.55 43.32 -6.85
C SER A 431 0.30 42.94 -6.05
N ARG A 432 0.33 41.78 -5.40
CA ARG A 432 -0.77 41.30 -4.58
C ARG A 432 -0.86 42.03 -3.25
N LEU A 433 0.25 42.13 -2.50
CA LEU A 433 0.22 42.67 -1.14
C LEU A 433 -0.15 44.16 -1.09
N ARG A 434 0.26 44.95 -2.10
CA ARG A 434 -0.08 46.38 -2.18
C ARG A 434 -1.54 46.68 -2.52
N SER A 435 -2.34 45.66 -2.85
CA SER A 435 -3.80 45.84 -2.95
C SER A 435 -4.44 46.14 -1.58
N GLU A 436 -3.77 45.81 -0.47
CA GLU A 436 -4.21 46.10 0.90
C GLU A 436 -3.07 46.81 1.68
N PRO A 437 -2.76 48.10 1.38
CA PRO A 437 -1.53 48.76 1.85
C PRO A 437 -1.49 48.96 3.37
N GLU A 438 -2.60 49.30 4.00
CA GLU A 438 -2.66 49.48 5.46
C GLU A 438 -2.36 48.18 6.20
N ARG A 439 -2.93 47.07 5.72
CA ARG A 439 -2.68 45.73 6.26
C ARG A 439 -1.22 45.32 6.09
N LEU A 440 -0.65 45.56 4.90
CA LEU A 440 0.76 45.30 4.62
C LEU A 440 1.66 46.07 5.59
N HIS A 441 1.48 47.38 5.72
CA HIS A 441 2.31 48.21 6.61
C HIS A 441 2.17 47.78 8.08
N LYS A 442 0.95 47.45 8.53
CA LYS A 442 0.72 46.96 9.89
C LYS A 442 1.46 45.65 10.15
N GLN A 443 1.39 44.68 9.23
CA GLN A 443 2.06 43.40 9.41
C GLN A 443 3.58 43.48 9.22
N LEU A 444 4.08 44.31 8.32
CA LEU A 444 5.52 44.58 8.20
C LEU A 444 6.10 45.05 9.53
N ARG A 445 5.43 45.98 10.21
CA ARG A 445 5.87 46.47 11.52
C ARG A 445 5.80 45.40 12.62
N ALA A 446 4.78 44.54 12.58
CA ALA A 446 4.53 43.55 13.62
C ALA A 446 5.42 42.30 13.49
N SER A 447 5.56 41.76 12.28
CA SER A 447 6.21 40.46 12.04
C SER A 447 7.63 40.60 11.51
N VAL A 448 7.87 41.52 10.56
CA VAL A 448 9.17 41.63 9.89
C VAL A 448 10.12 42.56 10.64
N GLY A 449 9.65 43.75 11.05
CA GLY A 449 10.45 44.78 11.70
C GLY A 449 11.30 44.29 12.89
N PRO A 450 10.75 43.52 13.84
CA PRO A 450 11.50 43.00 14.99
C PRO A 450 12.62 42.01 14.62
N LEU A 451 12.55 41.38 13.45
CA LEU A 451 13.48 40.35 13.00
C LEU A 451 14.62 40.92 12.14
N ILE A 452 14.57 42.20 11.78
CA ILE A 452 15.62 42.85 10.98
C ILE A 452 16.87 43.10 11.82
N THR A 453 18.00 42.54 11.40
CA THR A 453 19.27 42.64 12.15
C THR A 453 20.35 43.42 11.42
N THR A 454 20.28 43.53 10.09
CA THR A 454 21.31 44.18 9.26
C THR A 454 20.82 45.48 8.62
N ASN A 455 21.75 46.39 8.32
CA ASN A 455 21.45 47.65 7.64
C ASN A 455 20.87 47.41 6.23
N GLU A 456 21.36 46.41 5.50
CA GLU A 456 20.88 46.11 4.15
C GLU A 456 19.44 45.58 4.16
N GLN A 457 19.12 44.67 5.08
CA GLN A 457 17.75 44.22 5.33
C GLN A 457 16.84 45.36 5.74
N PHE A 458 17.30 46.27 6.60
CA PHE A 458 16.50 47.41 7.02
C PHE A 458 16.19 48.36 5.86
N ILE A 459 17.17 48.64 4.99
CA ILE A 459 16.94 49.43 3.77
C ILE A 459 15.91 48.76 2.85
N ALA A 460 16.00 47.43 2.68
CA ALA A 460 15.04 46.67 1.88
C ALA A 460 13.63 46.73 2.50
N TYR A 461 13.51 46.53 3.81
CA TYR A 461 12.29 46.64 4.59
C TYR A 461 11.61 48.01 4.43
N LEU A 462 12.33 49.11 4.64
CA LEU A 462 11.78 50.46 4.49
C LEU A 462 11.28 50.75 3.06
N SER A 463 11.87 50.10 2.05
CA SER A 463 11.46 50.27 0.65
C SER A 463 10.09 49.68 0.30
N LEU A 464 9.53 48.86 1.19
CA LEU A 464 8.22 48.22 1.02
C LEU A 464 7.05 49.14 1.37
N PHE A 465 7.31 50.19 2.14
CA PHE A 465 6.30 51.17 2.55
C PHE A 465 5.99 52.18 1.44
N ALA A 466 4.73 52.57 1.35
CA ALA A 466 4.26 53.58 0.39
C ALA A 466 4.67 55.00 0.79
N GLU A 467 4.56 55.94 -0.16
CA GLU A 467 4.73 57.37 0.11
C GLU A 467 3.78 57.85 1.23
N GLY A 468 4.27 58.75 2.08
CA GLY A 468 3.56 59.22 3.28
C GLY A 468 3.76 58.37 4.54
N GLN A 469 4.39 57.19 4.45
CA GLN A 469 4.83 56.44 5.63
C GLN A 469 6.19 56.96 6.13
N PRO A 470 6.41 57.01 7.46
CA PRO A 470 7.67 57.51 8.03
C PRO A 470 8.88 56.69 7.56
N GLU A 471 8.71 55.37 7.40
CA GLU A 471 9.73 54.46 6.89
C GLU A 471 10.22 54.86 5.50
N ARG A 472 9.28 55.20 4.61
CA ARG A 472 9.58 55.59 3.23
C ARG A 472 10.21 56.99 3.18
N ALA A 473 9.68 57.93 3.96
CA ALA A 473 10.15 59.31 4.00
C ALA A 473 11.59 59.43 4.51
N ALA A 474 11.96 58.63 5.52
CA ALA A 474 13.30 58.66 6.11
C ALA A 474 14.35 57.86 5.31
N LEU A 475 13.94 57.02 4.34
CA LEU A 475 14.84 56.14 3.58
C LEU A 475 15.99 56.87 2.84
N PRO A 476 15.77 58.00 2.13
CA PRO A 476 16.84 58.71 1.42
C PRO A 476 17.91 59.24 2.39
N VAL A 477 17.47 59.76 3.54
CA VAL A 477 18.36 60.28 4.58
C VAL A 477 19.17 59.17 5.21
N LEU A 478 18.52 58.04 5.53
CA LEU A 478 19.19 56.87 6.08
C LEU A 478 20.32 56.37 5.16
N LYS A 479 20.05 56.24 3.85
CA LYS A 479 21.08 55.83 2.87
C LYS A 479 22.28 56.78 2.87
N ARG A 480 22.02 58.09 2.89
CA ARG A 480 23.07 59.11 2.89
C ARG A 480 23.90 59.11 4.18
N ILE A 481 23.30 58.79 5.32
CA ILE A 481 24.03 58.61 6.59
C ILE A 481 24.96 57.39 6.48
N LEU A 482 24.43 56.26 6.03
CA LEU A 482 25.19 55.00 5.92
C LEU A 482 26.33 55.05 4.89
N GLU A 483 26.16 55.83 3.81
CA GLU A 483 27.23 56.10 2.84
C GLU A 483 28.43 56.83 3.46
N LYS A 484 28.18 57.68 4.48
CA LYS A 484 29.21 58.49 5.15
C LYS A 484 29.75 57.85 6.41
N LYS A 485 28.94 57.08 7.14
CA LYS A 485 29.31 56.39 8.38
C LYS A 485 28.83 54.94 8.34
N ARG A 486 29.75 54.03 8.02
CA ARG A 486 29.45 52.60 7.82
C ARG A 486 29.19 51.83 9.13
N ASP A 487 29.66 52.37 10.25
CA ASP A 487 29.58 51.80 11.59
C ASP A 487 28.25 52.10 12.31
N VAL A 488 27.35 52.85 11.66
CA VAL A 488 26.05 53.21 12.23
C VAL A 488 25.05 52.06 12.09
N ASN A 489 24.33 51.77 13.16
CA ASN A 489 23.24 50.80 13.15
C ASN A 489 21.93 51.49 12.74
N ALA A 490 21.41 51.13 11.57
CA ALA A 490 20.23 51.76 10.97
C ALA A 490 18.96 51.56 11.79
N VAL A 491 18.78 50.37 12.37
CA VAL A 491 17.61 50.04 13.20
C VAL A 491 17.59 50.89 14.48
N LYS A 492 18.76 51.10 15.10
CA LYS A 492 18.89 51.95 16.29
C LYS A 492 18.56 53.42 16.01
N LEU A 493 18.81 53.92 14.80
CA LEU A 493 18.41 55.29 14.43
C LEU A 493 16.89 55.49 14.49
N PHE A 494 16.10 54.44 14.23
CA PHE A 494 14.64 54.50 14.26
C PHE A 494 14.02 54.23 15.63
N THR A 495 14.77 53.63 16.54
CA THR A 495 14.24 53.10 17.81
C THR A 495 14.84 53.75 19.05
N ASN A 496 15.96 54.47 18.92
CA ASN A 496 16.66 55.08 20.05
C ASN A 496 16.99 56.55 19.77
N ALA A 497 16.24 57.45 20.39
CA ALA A 497 16.39 58.91 20.24
C ALA A 497 17.80 59.39 20.63
N ASN A 498 18.40 58.84 21.70
CA ASN A 498 19.75 59.21 22.14
C ASN A 498 20.81 58.80 21.11
N TYR A 499 20.68 57.61 20.53
CA TYR A 499 21.61 57.15 19.51
C TYR A 499 21.51 58.00 18.24
N LEU A 500 20.28 58.33 17.80
CA LEU A 500 20.05 59.22 16.67
C LEU A 500 20.62 60.63 16.95
N ARG A 501 20.37 61.19 18.15
CA ARG A 501 20.95 62.46 18.59
C ARG A 501 22.47 62.47 18.47
N ASP A 502 23.13 61.44 19.01
CA ASP A 502 24.61 61.36 19.00
C ASP A 502 25.15 61.29 17.57
N VAL A 503 24.42 60.65 16.66
CA VAL A 503 24.75 60.67 15.23
C VAL A 503 24.57 62.08 14.65
N ILE A 504 23.45 62.76 14.92
CA ILE A 504 23.14 64.12 14.42
C ILE A 504 24.18 65.15 14.89
N VAL A 505 24.55 65.14 16.19
CA VAL A 505 25.53 66.07 16.78
C VAL A 505 26.90 65.95 16.10
N ASN A 506 27.19 64.83 15.45
CA ASN A 506 28.42 64.59 14.72
C ASN A 506 28.29 64.82 13.19
N ILE A 507 27.20 65.42 12.70
CA ILE A 507 26.99 65.78 11.28
C ILE A 507 27.21 67.29 11.08
N PRO A 508 28.03 67.74 10.11
CA PRO A 508 28.22 69.16 9.83
C PRO A 508 26.92 69.91 9.50
N ASP A 509 26.81 71.18 9.93
CA ASP A 509 25.65 72.08 9.75
C ASP A 509 25.01 72.02 8.36
N ARG A 510 25.83 72.20 7.32
CA ARG A 510 25.39 72.19 5.92
C ARG A 510 24.73 70.88 5.53
N ILE A 511 25.19 69.77 6.08
CA ILE A 511 24.64 68.44 5.80
C ILE A 511 23.33 68.26 6.58
N ILE A 512 23.25 68.68 7.85
CA ILE A 512 22.03 68.60 8.68
C ILE A 512 20.86 69.27 7.96
N LEU A 513 21.04 70.50 7.46
CA LEU A 513 19.98 71.24 6.74
C LEU A 513 19.41 70.47 5.54
N SER A 514 20.22 69.62 4.90
CA SER A 514 19.78 68.79 3.77
C SER A 514 19.19 67.43 4.15
N LEU A 515 19.21 67.08 5.44
CA LEU A 515 18.73 65.80 5.96
C LEU A 515 17.56 65.95 6.94
N VAL A 516 17.35 67.15 7.47
CA VAL A 516 16.47 67.40 8.63
C VAL A 516 15.04 66.90 8.44
N ASP A 517 14.45 67.10 7.26
CA ASP A 517 13.07 66.67 7.00
C ASP A 517 12.93 65.14 7.13
N GLY A 518 13.92 64.38 6.64
CA GLY A 518 13.92 62.93 6.79
C GLY A 518 14.39 62.44 8.16
N LEU A 519 15.16 63.24 8.91
CA LEU A 519 15.47 62.96 10.33
C LEU A 519 14.22 63.09 11.19
N LEU A 520 13.45 64.17 10.99
CA LEU A 520 12.17 64.41 11.68
C LEU A 520 11.10 63.38 11.31
N ALA A 521 11.14 62.84 10.09
CA ALA A 521 10.22 61.78 9.67
C ALA A 521 10.48 60.42 10.36
N MET A 522 11.62 60.23 11.03
CA MET A 522 11.87 58.99 11.79
C MET A 522 10.96 58.93 13.02
N PRO A 523 10.54 57.73 13.49
CA PRO A 523 9.64 57.61 14.64
C PRO A 523 10.15 58.28 15.92
N VAL A 524 11.46 58.26 16.16
CA VAL A 524 12.15 58.96 17.28
C VAL A 524 12.78 60.29 16.86
N GLY A 525 12.45 60.76 15.66
CA GLY A 525 13.10 61.88 14.99
C GLY A 525 12.95 63.20 15.72
N THR A 526 11.72 63.56 16.09
CA THR A 526 11.42 64.82 16.81
C THR A 526 12.20 64.92 18.11
N GLU A 527 12.11 63.90 18.97
CA GLU A 527 12.81 63.86 20.26
C GLU A 527 14.34 63.94 20.07
N ALA A 528 14.88 63.17 19.12
CA ALA A 528 16.31 63.17 18.85
C ALA A 528 16.80 64.52 18.30
N CYS A 529 16.03 65.16 17.42
CA CYS A 529 16.37 66.45 16.84
C CYS A 529 16.32 67.57 17.88
N GLU A 530 15.32 67.58 18.75
CA GLU A 530 15.25 68.52 19.88
C GLU A 530 16.42 68.34 20.86
N ALA A 531 16.76 67.09 21.20
CA ALA A 531 17.90 66.80 22.05
C ALA A 531 19.24 67.18 21.38
N ALA A 532 19.35 67.01 20.06
CA ALA A 532 20.53 67.41 19.31
C ALA A 532 20.63 68.94 19.22
N ALA A 533 19.52 69.63 19.03
CA ALA A 533 19.44 71.09 19.01
C ALA A 533 19.95 71.68 20.34
N LYS A 534 19.56 71.11 21.49
CA LYS A 534 20.06 71.51 22.82
C LYS A 534 21.58 71.44 22.93
N ILE A 535 22.19 70.35 22.47
CA ILE A 535 23.66 70.17 22.49
C ILE A 535 24.34 71.11 21.49
N LEU A 536 23.78 71.24 20.29
CA LEU A 536 24.36 72.04 19.22
C LEU A 536 24.24 73.54 19.44
N LEU A 537 23.28 73.99 20.27
CA LEU A 537 23.09 75.40 20.61
C LEU A 537 24.33 76.01 21.27
N ASP A 538 24.95 75.24 22.17
CA ASP A 538 26.18 75.63 22.87
C ASP A 538 27.44 75.11 22.18
N GLY A 539 27.30 74.02 21.43
CA GLY A 539 28.43 73.27 20.95
C GLY A 539 29.05 72.43 22.07
N ASN A 540 30.23 71.89 21.81
CA ASN A 540 31.03 71.13 22.77
C ASN A 540 32.52 71.29 22.46
N ASP A 541 33.38 70.61 23.22
CA ASP A 541 34.84 70.70 23.08
C ASP A 541 35.34 70.36 21.65
N MET A 542 34.57 69.58 20.89
CA MET A 542 34.92 69.10 19.56
C MET A 542 34.25 69.88 18.43
N ARG A 543 33.23 70.70 18.73
CA ARG A 543 32.41 71.40 17.73
C ARG A 543 31.88 72.73 18.28
N PRO A 544 32.08 73.85 17.58
CA PRO A 544 31.48 75.13 17.99
C PRO A 544 29.95 75.08 17.92
N ALA A 545 29.29 76.02 18.60
CA ALA A 545 27.86 76.26 18.48
C ALA A 545 27.42 76.29 17.01
N ALA A 546 26.35 75.55 16.70
CA ALA A 546 25.82 75.42 15.35
C ALA A 546 25.13 76.72 14.91
N ASN A 547 25.02 76.88 13.59
CA ASN A 547 24.28 77.98 12.99
C ASN A 547 22.80 77.99 13.48
N PRO A 548 22.21 79.16 13.83
CA PRO A 548 20.83 79.24 14.29
C PRO A 548 19.81 78.62 13.32
N ALA A 549 20.07 78.67 12.00
CA ALA A 549 19.23 78.03 10.99
C ALA A 549 19.18 76.49 11.14
N VAL A 550 20.26 75.87 11.60
CA VAL A 550 20.32 74.42 11.88
C VAL A 550 19.47 74.09 13.10
N ILE A 551 19.59 74.87 14.17
CA ILE A 551 18.81 74.70 15.40
C ILE A 551 17.31 74.85 15.09
N PHE A 552 16.94 75.91 14.37
CA PHE A 552 15.56 76.14 13.96
C PHE A 552 15.00 75.01 13.09
N ALA A 553 15.80 74.52 12.13
CA ALA A 553 15.40 73.41 11.29
C ALA A 553 15.20 72.11 12.09
N LEU A 554 16.10 71.80 13.03
CA LEU A 554 15.98 70.62 13.90
C LEU A 554 14.74 70.67 14.80
N LEU A 555 14.26 71.87 15.14
CA LEU A 555 13.02 72.09 15.90
C LEU A 555 11.78 72.16 15.00
N GLY A 556 11.85 71.63 13.77
CA GLY A 556 10.72 71.59 12.85
C GLY A 556 10.30 72.97 12.31
N LYS A 557 11.20 73.96 12.36
CA LYS A 557 10.92 75.36 12.02
C LYS A 557 9.81 75.98 12.87
N ASP A 558 9.70 75.53 14.11
CA ASP A 558 8.79 76.07 15.11
C ASP A 558 9.45 77.24 15.86
N GLU A 559 8.88 78.44 15.69
CA GLU A 559 9.35 79.67 16.32
C GLU A 559 9.29 79.59 17.85
N THR A 560 8.25 78.95 18.40
CA THR A 560 8.04 78.88 19.85
C THR A 560 9.08 77.98 20.51
N ASN A 561 9.27 76.77 19.99
CA ASN A 561 10.28 75.83 20.50
C ASN A 561 11.69 76.40 20.38
N PHE A 562 11.98 77.14 19.30
CA PHE A 562 13.28 77.79 19.12
C PHE A 562 13.55 78.88 20.14
N ILE A 563 12.57 79.77 20.37
CA ILE A 563 12.70 80.84 21.37
C ILE A 563 12.75 80.27 22.79
N ASP A 564 11.93 79.27 23.10
CA ASP A 564 11.92 78.61 24.42
C ASP A 564 13.26 77.91 24.72
N LEU A 565 13.87 77.29 23.71
CA LEU A 565 15.20 76.70 23.83
C LEU A 565 16.27 77.77 24.10
N ILE A 566 16.21 78.91 23.41
CA ILE A 566 17.16 80.01 23.66
C ILE A 566 16.95 80.60 25.06
N ALA A 567 15.69 80.75 25.48
CA ALA A 567 15.31 81.29 26.78
C ALA A 567 15.72 80.39 27.97
N SER A 568 16.18 79.16 27.72
CA SER A 568 16.77 78.31 28.76
C SER A 568 18.17 78.76 29.18
N LYS A 569 18.80 79.67 28.42
CA LYS A 569 20.10 80.28 28.75
C LYS A 569 19.98 81.30 29.88
N SER A 570 21.13 81.70 30.44
CA SER A 570 21.18 82.90 31.29
C SER A 570 20.85 84.14 30.44
N LEU A 571 20.31 85.20 31.06
CA LEU A 571 19.92 86.43 30.33
C LEU A 571 21.09 87.02 29.52
N SER A 572 22.30 87.00 30.07
CA SER A 572 23.50 87.48 29.38
C SER A 572 23.87 86.60 28.17
N ASP A 573 23.81 85.28 28.33
CA ASP A 573 24.16 84.35 27.25
C ASP A 573 23.09 84.32 26.15
N GLU A 574 21.82 84.51 26.52
CA GLU A 574 20.69 84.68 25.59
C GLU A 574 20.90 85.91 24.69
N LEU A 575 21.23 87.07 25.29
CA LEU A 575 21.50 88.30 24.53
C LEU A 575 22.69 88.14 23.58
N ILE A 576 23.82 87.60 24.08
CA ILE A 576 25.01 87.36 23.26
C ILE A 576 24.70 86.41 22.10
N TYR A 577 23.93 85.35 22.36
CA TYR A 577 23.52 84.41 21.32
C TYR A 577 22.66 85.09 20.25
N LEU A 578 21.65 85.86 20.64
CA LEU A 578 20.72 86.53 19.72
C LEU A 578 21.41 87.62 18.87
N GLU A 579 22.33 88.39 19.43
CA GLU A 579 23.14 89.37 18.68
C GLU A 579 24.00 88.67 17.62
N ARG A 580 24.71 87.60 18.02
CA ARG A 580 25.51 86.79 17.09
C ARG A 580 24.64 86.12 16.02
N ALA A 581 23.48 85.59 16.42
CA ALA A 581 22.53 84.95 15.51
C ALA A 581 22.03 85.94 14.45
N THR A 582 21.72 87.17 14.83
CA THR A 582 21.30 88.23 13.90
C THR A 582 22.35 88.47 12.82
N LEU A 583 23.62 88.65 13.20
CA LEU A 583 24.73 88.83 12.25
C LEU A 583 24.92 87.63 11.33
N MET A 584 24.82 86.40 11.87
CA MET A 584 24.97 85.18 11.09
C MET A 584 23.84 84.99 10.08
N LEU A 585 22.59 85.27 10.46
CA LEU A 585 21.42 85.11 9.61
C LEU A 585 21.36 86.16 8.49
N GLU A 586 21.79 87.40 8.75
CA GLU A 586 21.88 88.45 7.72
C GLU A 586 22.91 88.14 6.63
N ALA A 587 23.98 87.42 7.00
CA ALA A 587 25.01 86.98 6.06
C ALA A 587 24.61 85.72 5.27
N MET A 588 23.49 85.06 5.61
CA MET A 588 23.07 83.81 4.96
C MET A 588 22.15 84.04 3.76
N PRO A 589 22.46 83.46 2.58
CA PRO A 589 21.53 83.48 1.45
C PRO A 589 20.34 82.55 1.70
N ASN A 590 19.13 83.01 1.39
CA ASN A 590 17.86 82.25 1.49
C ASN A 590 17.53 81.74 2.90
N VAL A 591 17.77 82.56 3.93
CA VAL A 591 17.36 82.28 5.30
C VAL A 591 15.83 82.32 5.45
N ASP A 592 15.28 81.53 6.38
CA ASP A 592 13.86 81.54 6.68
C ASP A 592 13.45 82.85 7.37
N ASN A 593 12.49 83.58 6.79
CA ASN A 593 12.05 84.87 7.32
C ASN A 593 11.46 84.76 8.73
N LYS A 594 10.79 83.64 9.03
CA LYS A 594 10.22 83.39 10.37
C LYS A 594 11.30 83.36 11.44
N LEU A 595 12.43 82.73 11.13
CA LEU A 595 13.57 82.68 12.04
C LEU A 595 14.17 84.06 12.27
N VAL A 596 14.33 84.86 11.20
CA VAL A 596 14.87 86.22 11.30
C VAL A 596 13.95 87.10 12.16
N GLU A 597 12.65 87.04 11.94
CA GLU A 597 11.65 87.78 12.71
C GLU A 597 11.62 87.33 14.17
N ALA A 598 11.65 86.02 14.44
CA ALA A 598 11.68 85.48 15.81
C ALA A 598 12.93 85.94 16.58
N VAL A 599 14.12 85.88 15.97
CA VAL A 599 15.38 86.34 16.59
C VAL A 599 15.35 87.84 16.87
N ARG A 600 14.98 88.66 15.87
CA ARG A 600 14.90 90.12 16.03
C ARG A 600 13.85 90.55 17.04
N GLY A 601 12.67 89.93 17.01
CA GLY A 601 11.59 90.20 17.94
C GLY A 601 11.99 89.89 19.38
N ARG A 602 12.61 88.72 19.62
CA ARG A 602 13.10 88.35 20.95
C ARG A 602 14.22 89.28 21.44
N LEU A 603 15.17 89.63 20.57
CA LEU A 603 16.26 90.54 20.92
C LEU A 603 15.73 91.93 21.30
N ALA A 604 14.80 92.48 20.50
CA ALA A 604 14.16 93.76 20.78
C ALA A 604 13.42 93.75 22.13
N MET A 605 12.67 92.68 22.43
CA MET A 605 11.96 92.53 23.70
C MET A 605 12.88 92.50 24.93
N LEU A 606 14.11 91.98 24.78
CA LEU A 606 15.08 91.91 25.87
C LEU A 606 15.91 93.20 26.01
N GLN A 607 16.07 93.96 24.93
CA GLN A 607 16.77 95.25 24.91
C GLN A 607 15.89 96.44 25.31
N THR A 608 14.55 96.31 25.23
CA THR A 608 13.62 97.35 25.73
C THR A 608 13.63 97.42 27.27
N PRO A 609 13.92 98.59 27.88
CA PRO A 609 13.85 98.78 29.33
C PRO A 609 12.43 98.54 29.88
N VAL A 610 12.34 98.05 31.12
CA VAL A 610 11.09 97.60 31.78
C VAL A 610 10.05 98.71 32.02
N GLU A 611 10.37 99.99 31.76
CA GLU A 611 9.52 101.13 32.16
C GLU A 611 8.28 101.37 31.29
N ASP A 612 8.17 100.81 30.08
CA ASP A 612 7.04 101.10 29.17
C ASP A 612 5.91 100.03 29.17
N ARG A 613 5.92 99.06 30.08
CA ARG A 613 4.89 97.99 30.11
C ARG A 613 3.57 98.38 30.79
N SER A 614 3.31 99.66 31.05
CA SER A 614 2.09 100.13 31.73
C SER A 614 1.24 101.07 30.88
N SER A 615 0.61 100.56 29.82
CA SER A 615 -0.69 101.10 29.39
C SER A 615 -1.39 100.18 28.38
N SER A 616 -2.20 99.26 28.89
CA SER A 616 -3.56 98.97 28.39
C SER A 616 -4.10 97.69 29.03
N THR A 617 -4.86 97.86 30.10
CA THR A 617 -6.01 96.98 30.40
C THR A 617 -7.26 97.66 29.84
N PRO A 618 -8.25 96.85 29.38
CA PRO A 618 -9.36 96.53 30.28
C PRO A 618 -9.75 95.03 30.29
N GLU A 619 -9.71 94.43 31.49
CA GLU A 619 -10.80 93.80 32.28
C GLU A 619 -11.92 92.90 31.64
N PRO A 620 -12.58 91.99 32.43
CA PRO A 620 -12.40 90.53 32.36
C PRO A 620 -13.73 89.70 32.30
N PHE A 621 -13.63 88.38 32.57
CA PHE A 621 -14.66 87.31 32.80
C PHE A 621 -15.07 86.48 31.54
N GLU A 622 -15.04 85.13 31.49
CA GLU A 622 -15.10 84.06 32.50
C GLU A 622 -14.15 82.87 32.19
N GLN A 623 -13.64 82.26 33.26
CA GLN A 623 -12.81 81.06 33.32
C GLN A 623 -13.65 79.77 33.27
N GLN A 624 -13.10 78.71 32.68
CA GLN A 624 -12.97 77.44 33.41
C GLN A 624 -11.77 76.61 32.96
N ASP A 625 -11.15 75.98 33.95
CA ASP A 625 -9.75 75.59 34.03
C ASP A 625 -9.37 74.25 33.37
N SER A 626 -8.10 74.16 32.97
CA SER A 626 -7.20 73.15 33.54
C SER A 626 -5.75 73.64 33.54
N MET A 627 -5.26 74.05 34.72
CA MET A 627 -3.87 74.39 35.02
C MET A 627 -2.95 73.16 35.05
N VAL A 628 -1.69 73.31 34.59
CA VAL A 628 -0.50 72.77 35.29
C VAL A 628 0.66 73.77 35.17
N PHE A 629 1.27 74.06 36.34
CA PHE A 629 2.36 75.00 36.59
C PHE A 629 3.73 74.56 36.04
N HIS A 630 4.51 75.49 35.49
CA HIS A 630 5.98 75.39 35.48
C HIS A 630 6.60 76.32 36.53
N ARG A 631 7.05 75.71 37.63
CA ARG A 631 7.97 76.31 38.60
C ARG A 631 9.38 76.34 37.99
N ARG A 632 9.93 77.55 37.84
CA ARG A 632 11.39 77.79 37.84
C ARG A 632 11.98 77.25 39.14
N ARG A 633 12.94 76.33 39.06
CA ARG A 633 13.91 76.10 40.14
C ARG A 633 15.19 76.86 39.82
N ARG A 634 15.64 77.61 40.82
CA ARG A 634 16.99 78.17 40.91
C ARG A 634 18.01 77.05 41.04
#